data_AF-A0A2V8PEV4-F1
#
_entry.id   AF-A0A2V8PEV4-F1
#
_cell.length_a   1.000
_cell.length_b   1.000
_cell.length_c   1.000
_cell.angle_alpha   90.00
_cell.angle_beta   90.00
_cell.angle_gamma   90.00
#
_symmetry.space_group_name_H-M   'P 1'
#
loop_
_entity.id
_entity.type
_entity.pdbx_description
1 polymer ?
#
loop_
_entity_poly.entity_id
_entity_poly.type
_entity_poly.pdbx_seq_one_letter_code
_entity_poly.pdbx_strand_id
1 'polypeptide(L)' 'SDEKLLASSSRDRTARTWDVSSGQELRQFGGLRCSVKAVAFSPNDQLIAASGNDGMLKIWDVRTGKELKSLVHINSADID' A
#
# COMPACT_ATOMS: atom_id res chain seq x y z
N SER A 1 3.22 -23.48 8.11
CA SER A 1 2.30 -22.40 8.53
C SER A 1 2.14 -21.46 7.37
N ASP A 2 0.92 -21.28 6.91
CA ASP A 2 0.60 -20.20 5.97
C ASP A 2 0.88 -18.88 6.71
N GLU A 3 1.86 -18.11 6.26
CA GLU A 3 2.12 -16.77 6.81
C GLU A 3 0.88 -15.91 6.57
N LYS A 4 0.03 -15.78 7.59
CA LYS A 4 -1.15 -14.91 7.53
C LYS A 4 -0.69 -13.49 7.77
N LEU A 5 -0.63 -12.72 6.69
CA LEU A 5 -0.37 -11.29 6.74
C LEU A 5 -1.68 -10.52 6.83
N LEU A 6 -1.70 -9.47 7.65
CA LEU A 6 -2.72 -8.42 7.57
C LEU A 6 -2.11 -7.16 6.98
N ALA A 7 -2.95 -6.37 6.30
CA ALA A 7 -2.60 -5.03 5.86
C ALA A 7 -3.52 -4.00 6.53
N SER A 8 -2.97 -2.83 6.82
CA SER A 8 -3.74 -1.70 7.36
C SER A 8 -3.38 -0.40 6.64
N SER A 9 -4.38 0.42 6.37
CA SER A 9 -4.22 1.80 5.88
C SER A 9 -4.29 2.79 7.04
N SER A 10 -3.48 3.86 7.02
CA SER A 10 -3.46 4.87 8.07
C SER A 10 -3.55 6.31 7.54
N ARG A 11 -4.06 7.20 8.40
CA ARG A 11 -4.08 8.65 8.13
C ARG A 11 -2.69 9.28 8.08
N ASP A 12 -1.68 8.61 8.65
CA ASP A 12 -0.26 9.02 8.63
C ASP A 12 0.41 8.90 7.24
N ARG A 13 -0.38 8.56 6.20
CA ARG A 13 0.05 8.40 4.81
C ARG A 13 0.89 7.14 4.58
N THR A 14 0.71 6.13 5.43
CA THR A 14 1.36 4.84 5.29
C THR A 14 0.36 3.70 5.25
N ALA A 15 0.73 2.64 4.54
CA ALA A 15 0.16 1.31 4.75
C ALA A 15 1.15 0.47 5.55
N ARG A 16 0.67 -0.52 6.31
CA ARG A 16 1.51 -1.43 7.10
C ARG A 16 1.10 -2.87 6.90
N THR A 17 2.05 -3.78 7.09
CA THR A 17 1.80 -5.23 7.14
C THR A 17 2.18 -5.81 8.49
N TRP A 18 1.47 -6.85 8.90
CA TRP A 18 1.56 -7.44 10.23
C TRP A 18 1.61 -8.96 10.12
N ASP A 19 2.45 -9.60 10.93
CA ASP A 19 2.34 -11.04 11.17
C ASP A 19 1.22 -11.28 12.18
N VAL A 20 0.19 -12.03 11.78
CA VAL A 20 -0.99 -12.30 12.63
C VAL A 20 -0.61 -13.12 13.86
N SER A 21 0.38 -14.00 13.75
CA SER A 21 0.72 -14.94 14.83
C SER A 21 1.40 -14.23 16.01
N SER A 22 2.34 -13.33 15.71
CA SER A 22 3.12 -12.58 16.69
C SER A 22 2.55 -11.20 17.00
N GLY A 23 1.67 -10.67 16.14
CA GLY A 23 1.15 -9.30 16.23
C GLY A 23 2.18 -8.23 15.90
N GLN A 24 3.34 -8.59 15.35
CA GLN A 24 4.42 -7.64 15.05
C GLN A 24 4.19 -6.94 13.71
N GLU A 25 4.52 -5.65 13.68
CA GLU A 25 4.63 -4.89 12.42
C GLU A 25 5.83 -5.43 11.64
N LEU A 26 5.61 -5.82 10.38
CA LEU A 26 6.67 -6.31 9.51
C LEU A 26 7.23 -5.20 8.63
N ARG A 27 6.37 -4.36 8.07
CA ARG A 27 6.75 -3.30 7.13
C ARG A 27 5.79 -2.12 7.16
N GLN A 28 6.37 -0.95 6.90
CA GLN A 28 5.68 0.30 6.62
C GLN A 28 5.94 0.74 5.17
N PHE A 29 4.87 0.99 4.42
CA PHE A 29 4.88 1.44 3.03
C PHE A 29 4.46 2.92 2.97
N GLY A 30 5.43 3.80 2.74
CA GLY A 30 5.24 5.25 2.74
C GLY A 30 5.35 5.89 1.36
N GLY A 31 5.39 7.23 1.34
CA GLY A 31 5.52 8.02 0.11
C GLY A 31 4.20 8.45 -0.52
N LEU A 32 3.05 8.07 0.04
CA LEU A 32 1.77 8.63 -0.36
C LEU A 32 1.67 10.11 0.08
N ARG A 33 1.02 10.96 -0.73
CA ARG A 33 0.92 12.40 -0.42
C ARG A 33 -0.25 12.70 0.51
N CYS A 34 -1.24 11.81 0.60
CA CYS A 34 -2.39 11.93 1.48
C CYS A 34 -2.67 10.67 2.31
N SER A 35 -3.66 10.75 3.20
CA SER A 35 -4.09 9.63 4.04
C SER A 35 -4.48 8.42 3.19
N VAL A 36 -4.01 7.23 3.59
CA VAL A 36 -4.36 5.99 2.90
C VAL A 36 -5.81 5.65 3.21
N LYS A 37 -6.59 5.40 2.17
CA LYS A 37 -8.01 5.06 2.25
C LYS A 37 -8.30 3.61 1.93
N ALA A 38 -7.45 3.00 1.09
CA ALA A 38 -7.57 1.61 0.70
C ALA A 38 -6.19 0.96 0.64
N VAL A 39 -6.15 -0.32 0.99
CA VAL A 39 -5.00 -1.19 0.86
C VAL A 39 -5.46 -2.57 0.39
N ALA A 40 -4.70 -3.21 -0.48
CA ALA A 40 -5.01 -4.54 -0.99
C ALA A 40 -3.74 -5.33 -1.32
N PHE A 41 -3.79 -6.64 -1.12
CA PHE A 41 -2.78 -7.57 -1.62
C PHE A 41 -3.11 -8.01 -3.05
N SER A 42 -2.10 -8.38 -3.83
CA SER A 42 -2.31 -9.17 -5.04
C SER A 42 -2.79 -10.59 -4.67
N PRO A 43 -3.46 -11.31 -5.59
CA PRO A 43 -3.96 -12.67 -5.30
C PRO A 43 -2.91 -13.70 -4.89
N ASN A 44 -1.63 -13.40 -5.11
CA ASN A 44 -0.49 -14.23 -4.77
C ASN A 44 0.36 -13.66 -3.62
N ASP A 45 -0.12 -12.62 -2.93
CA ASP A 45 0.51 -11.96 -1.78
C ASP A 45 1.92 -11.38 -2.02
N GLN A 46 2.35 -11.28 -3.28
CA GLN A 46 3.67 -10.72 -3.62
C GLN A 46 3.66 -9.20 -3.64
N LEU A 47 2.51 -8.58 -3.92
CA LEU A 47 2.36 -7.15 -4.07
C LEU A 47 1.35 -6.62 -3.07
N ILE A 48 1.61 -5.39 -2.62
CA ILE A 48 0.64 -4.59 -1.89
C ILE A 48 0.43 -3.27 -2.63
N ALA A 49 -0.82 -2.87 -2.75
CA ALA A 49 -1.21 -1.61 -3.36
C ALA A 49 -1.93 -0.74 -2.32
N ALA A 50 -1.64 0.56 -2.33
CA ALA A 50 -2.29 1.51 -1.43
C ALA A 50 -2.58 2.82 -2.17
N SER A 51 -3.75 3.40 -1.88
CA SER A 51 -4.21 4.66 -2.48
C SER A 51 -4.89 5.56 -1.46
N GLY A 52 -4.91 6.85 -1.80
CA GLY A 52 -5.66 7.87 -1.08
C GLY A 52 -6.51 8.72 -2.02
N ASN A 53 -6.95 9.89 -1.55
CA ASN A 53 -7.83 10.80 -2.29
C ASN A 53 -7.10 11.68 -3.31
N ASP A 54 -5.77 11.67 -3.33
CA ASP A 54 -4.94 12.48 -4.24
C ASP A 54 -4.80 11.88 -5.64
N GLY A 55 -5.57 10.83 -5.94
CA GLY A 55 -5.50 10.09 -7.20
C GLY A 55 -4.22 9.26 -7.36
N MET A 56 -3.35 9.21 -6.33
CA MET A 56 -2.13 8.42 -6.38
C MET A 56 -2.35 7.02 -5.82
N LEU A 57 -1.87 6.03 -6.58
CA LEU A 57 -1.81 4.62 -6.21
C LEU A 57 -0.35 4.18 -6.27
N LYS A 58 0.16 3.62 -5.20
CA LYS A 58 1.51 3.06 -5.16
C LYS A 58 1.46 1.55 -4.95
N ILE A 59 2.46 0.86 -5.51
CA ILE A 59 2.59 -0.59 -5.48
C ILE A 59 3.99 -0.94 -4.98
N TRP A 60 4.07 -1.85 -4.02
CA TRP A 60 5.32 -2.35 -3.45
C TRP A 60 5.38 -3.87 -3.50
N ASP A 61 6.60 -4.38 -3.51
CA ASP A 61 6.87 -5.79 -3.22
C ASP A 61 6.76 -6.04 -1.70
N VAL A 62 5.92 -7.00 -1.32
CA VAL A 62 5.60 -7.30 0.09
C VAL A 62 6.81 -7.81 0.85
N ARG A 63 7.70 -8.58 0.20
CA ARG A 63 8.83 -9.24 0.86
C ARG A 63 10.04 -8.32 1.03
N THR A 64 10.23 -7.34 0.15
CA THR A 64 11.39 -6.44 0.17
C THR A 64 11.01 -5.06 0.69
N GLY A 65 9.73 -4.69 0.63
CA GLY A 65 9.28 -3.32 0.92
C GLY A 65 9.61 -2.32 -0.19
N LYS A 66 10.18 -2.77 -1.31
CA LYS A 66 10.59 -1.89 -2.40
C LYS A 66 9.38 -1.37 -3.16
N GLU A 67 9.33 -0.05 -3.36
CA GLU A 67 8.36 0.55 -4.27
C GLU A 67 8.67 0.12 -5.71
N LEU A 68 7.67 -0.44 -6.38
CA LEU A 68 7.77 -0.89 -7.76
C LEU A 68 7.14 0.10 -8.74
N LYS A 69 6.02 0.72 -8.35
CA LYS A 69 5.30 1.62 -9.23
C LYS A 69 4.51 2.68 -8.49
N SER A 70 4.44 3.85 -9.11
CA SER A 70 3.49 4.92 -8.79
C SER A 70 2.59 5.14 -9.99
N LEU A 71 1.29 5.15 -9.76
CA LEU A 71 0.24 5.40 -10.76
C LEU A 71 -0.54 6.62 -10.32
N VAL A 72 -0.90 7.47 -11.26
CA VAL A 72 -1.70 8.68 -11.01
C VAL A 72 -2.94 8.62 -11.87
N HIS A 73 -4.10 8.73 -11.25
CA HIS A 73 -5.34 8.98 -11.94
C HIS A 73 -5.41 10.46 -12.31
N ILE A 74 -5.04 10.78 -13.55
CA ILE A 74 -5.20 12.12 -14.12
C ILE A 74 -6.66 12.28 -14.55
N ASN A 75 -7.35 13.27 -13.99
CA ASN A 75 -8.63 13.70 -14.56
C ASN A 75 -8.34 14.38 -15.89
N SER A 76 -9.14 14.07 -16.92
CA SER A 76 -8.92 14.64 -18.26
C SER A 76 -9.13 16.16 -18.33
N ALA A 77 -9.62 16.78 -17.25
CA ALA A 77 -9.78 18.23 -17.13
C ALA A 77 -8.48 18.98 -16.78
N ASP A 78 -7.41 18.27 -16.40
CA ASP A 78 -6.10 18.86 -16.04
C ASP A 78 -5.05 18.72 -17.16
N ILE A 79 -5.48 18.31 -18.36
CA ILE A 79 -4.61 18.28 -19.56
C ILE A 79 -4.98 19.51 -20.40
N ASP A 80 -4.20 20.58 -20.24
CA ASP A 80 -4.16 21.71 -21.18
C ASP A 80 -3.49 21.29 -22.51
#